data_AF-A0A7J7HH44-F1
#
_entry.id   AF-A0A7J7HH44-F1
#
_cell.length_a   1.000
_cell.length_b   1.000
_cell.length_c   1.000
_cell.angle_alpha   90.00
_cell.angle_beta   90.00
_cell.angle_gamma   90.00
#
_symmetry.space_group_name_H-M   'P 1'
#
loop_
_entity.id
_entity.type
_entity.pdbx_description
1 polymer ?
#
loop_
_entity_poly.entity_id
_entity_poly.type
_entity_poly.pdbx_seq_one_letter_code
_entity_poly.pdbx_strand_id
1 'polypeptide(L)'
;MEEGRLRWYDYEAESHIAWMNLMMGDIPHLLDVMWSWISPSEDGENVFRPHGDPQMIRFGAHLVLVLRYLLVEQMKGAFKEKIMTVGDLILHMYAIFLFSKHHEELVGIYASQLAHHRCIDLFVHMMELRLNSSVHVKYKIFVSAIEYLPFSPRDDSKGSFEEIVESNILFREFALISMWRVPAMPIGAHTLLSFLAEPLKQPTETLLSTEDHDVSENLREFQDWSEYYSCDTTYRNWLKVELENVEVSPLELSVEEKQRAIAAAKETLNSSFSLLLRKENPWLVPTEDRVYESVEPLFLELHAIAMLCLPSGECMCPDATLCATLMSALYSSVSEEVVLNRQRMVSVSISSTDNYCIEVVLRGLATDGDGLGPHELNDGSILATVIAAGFKGELVRFQAGITMEISRLDAWYSSKDGSLEGPATYIVRGLCRRCCIPEVILRCMQSGNPHESHDELIELVALPETGFLHLFSQQQLQVI
;
A
#
# COMPACT_ATOMS: atom_id res chain seq x y z
N MET A 1 20.39 23.44 35.16
CA MET A 1 21.87 23.43 35.33
C MET A 1 22.34 22.14 36.00
N GLU A 2 21.59 21.60 36.98
CA GLU A 2 21.88 20.29 37.61
C GLU A 2 21.62 19.09 36.69
N GLU A 3 20.54 19.09 35.92
CA GLU A 3 20.20 18.02 34.94
C GLU A 3 21.26 17.82 33.84
N GLY A 4 21.93 18.90 33.42
CA GLY A 4 23.00 18.85 32.42
C GLY A 4 24.33 18.40 33.01
N ARG A 5 24.51 18.49 34.33
CA ARG A 5 25.72 18.06 35.04
C ARG A 5 25.66 16.57 35.37
N LEU A 6 24.48 16.05 35.74
CA LEU A 6 24.23 14.62 35.95
C LEU A 6 24.43 13.81 34.66
N ARG A 7 23.82 14.24 33.54
CA ARG A 7 23.99 13.59 32.22
C ARG A 7 25.45 13.54 31.73
N TRP A 8 26.27 14.52 32.11
CA TRP A 8 27.70 14.55 31.75
C TRP A 8 28.52 13.49 32.50
N TYR A 9 28.22 13.24 33.78
CA TYR A 9 28.90 12.21 34.57
C TYR A 9 28.53 10.80 34.13
N ASP A 10 27.28 10.57 33.74
CA ASP A 10 26.82 9.27 33.23
C ASP A 10 27.52 8.93 31.91
N TYR A 11 27.64 9.90 30.99
CA TYR A 11 28.35 9.71 29.72
C TYR A 11 29.85 9.37 29.88
N GLU A 12 30.57 10.03 30.79
CA GLU A 12 31.98 9.71 31.05
C GLU A 12 32.15 8.29 31.62
N ALA A 13 31.25 7.87 32.53
CA ALA A 13 31.27 6.54 33.09
C ALA A 13 30.99 5.44 32.04
N GLU A 14 29.98 5.63 31.19
CA GLU A 14 29.63 4.71 30.10
C GLU A 14 30.77 4.57 29.08
N SER A 15 31.41 5.69 28.70
CA SER A 15 32.57 5.70 27.81
C SER A 15 33.76 4.92 28.38
N HIS A 16 34.04 5.06 29.69
CA HIS A 16 35.09 4.30 30.37
C HIS A 16 34.79 2.79 30.42
N ILE A 17 33.54 2.41 30.65
CA ILE A 17 33.11 0.99 30.66
C ILE A 17 33.26 0.38 29.26
N ALA A 18 32.87 1.10 28.21
CA ALA A 18 33.05 0.65 26.83
C ALA A 18 34.54 0.43 26.48
N TRP A 19 35.40 1.38 26.86
CA TRP A 19 36.85 1.28 26.68
C TRP A 19 37.45 0.07 27.38
N MET A 20 37.06 -0.17 28.63
CA MET A 20 37.57 -1.30 29.42
C MET A 20 37.23 -2.64 28.77
N ASN A 21 35.98 -2.82 28.32
CA ASN A 21 35.54 -4.06 27.69
C ASN A 21 36.19 -4.30 26.32
N LEU A 22 36.39 -3.24 25.52
CA LEU A 22 37.14 -3.34 24.27
C LEU A 22 38.60 -3.77 24.49
N MET A 23 39.25 -3.27 25.55
CA MET A 23 40.62 -3.65 25.91
C MET A 23 40.72 -5.09 26.43
N MET A 24 39.68 -5.60 27.09
CA MET A 24 39.62 -7.00 27.56
C MET A 24 39.21 -7.99 26.47
N GLY A 25 38.67 -7.51 25.34
CA GLY A 25 38.23 -8.35 24.22
C GLY A 25 36.92 -9.11 24.48
N ASP A 26 36.19 -8.79 25.54
CA ASP A 26 34.89 -9.41 25.88
C ASP A 26 33.74 -8.71 25.13
N ILE A 27 33.68 -8.98 23.82
CA ILE A 27 32.68 -8.38 22.93
C ILE A 27 31.23 -8.80 23.28
N PRO A 28 30.93 -10.07 23.62
CA PRO A 28 29.58 -10.44 24.04
C PRO A 28 29.08 -9.64 25.24
N HIS A 29 29.92 -9.47 26.27
CA HIS A 29 29.55 -8.67 27.44
C HIS A 29 29.39 -7.18 27.09
N LEU A 30 30.26 -6.64 26.23
CA LEU A 30 30.14 -5.27 25.75
C LEU A 30 28.80 -5.01 25.05
N LEU A 31 28.33 -5.94 24.22
CA LEU A 31 27.03 -5.81 23.53
C LEU A 31 25.86 -5.79 24.53
N ASP A 32 25.92 -6.62 25.59
CA ASP A 32 24.90 -6.61 26.66
C ASP A 32 24.88 -5.28 27.42
N VAL A 33 26.06 -4.77 27.76
CA VAL A 33 26.20 -3.49 28.44
C VAL A 33 25.64 -2.36 27.56
N MET A 34 25.99 -2.34 26.27
CA MET A 34 25.44 -1.37 25.32
C MET A 34 23.93 -1.48 25.18
N TRP A 35 23.39 -2.70 25.10
CA TRP A 35 21.96 -2.91 25.02
C TRP A 35 21.24 -2.38 26.27
N SER A 36 21.80 -2.57 27.46
CA SER A 36 21.21 -2.07 28.71
C SER A 36 21.09 -0.53 28.76
N TRP A 37 21.91 0.19 28.00
CA TRP A 37 21.82 1.65 27.88
C TRP A 37 20.74 2.10 26.90
N ILE A 38 20.41 1.27 25.91
CA ILE A 38 19.59 1.63 24.73
C ILE A 38 18.17 1.03 24.82
N SER A 39 18.02 -0.09 25.53
CA SER A 39 16.79 -0.87 25.58
C SER A 39 15.59 -0.04 26.06
N PRO A 40 14.39 -0.26 25.48
CA PRO A 40 13.18 0.43 25.90
C PRO A 40 12.86 0.21 27.39
N SER A 41 12.26 1.21 28.06
CA SER A 41 11.82 1.09 29.45
C SER A 41 10.55 0.24 29.58
N GLU A 42 10.48 -0.67 30.55
CA GLU A 42 9.33 -1.54 30.79
C GLU A 42 8.04 -0.79 31.20
N ASP A 43 8.13 0.46 31.66
CA ASP A 43 7.03 1.22 32.28
C ASP A 43 6.28 2.20 31.34
N GLY A 44 6.55 2.20 30.03
CA GLY A 44 5.97 3.17 29.08
C GLY A 44 5.02 2.57 28.04
N GLU A 45 3.96 3.30 27.68
CA GLU A 45 2.98 2.93 26.62
C GLU A 45 3.59 2.78 25.21
N ASN A 46 4.91 2.99 25.04
CA ASN A 46 5.61 2.87 23.76
C ASN A 46 6.88 2.00 23.90
N VAL A 47 6.71 0.69 23.67
CA VAL A 47 7.75 -0.36 23.71
C VAL A 47 8.90 -0.12 22.72
N PHE A 48 8.78 0.86 21.82
CA PHE A 48 9.68 1.09 20.69
C PHE A 48 10.52 2.37 20.79
N ARG A 49 10.44 3.12 21.90
CA ARG A 49 11.23 4.35 22.04
C ARG A 49 12.63 4.02 22.59
N PRO A 50 13.72 4.29 21.84
CA PRO A 50 15.06 4.06 22.36
C PRO A 50 15.31 4.95 23.58
N HIS A 51 15.86 4.36 24.64
CA HIS A 51 16.27 5.06 25.85
C HIS A 51 17.78 5.37 25.79
N GLY A 52 18.27 6.27 26.64
CA GLY A 52 19.69 6.58 26.73
C GLY A 52 20.18 7.75 25.89
N ASP A 53 21.47 8.08 26.05
CA ASP A 53 22.09 9.24 25.40
C ASP A 53 22.21 9.04 23.87
N PRO A 54 21.82 10.02 23.03
CA PRO A 54 21.93 9.93 21.58
C PRO A 54 23.30 9.52 21.02
N GLN A 55 24.39 9.92 21.69
CA GLN A 55 25.74 9.54 21.28
C GLN A 55 26.01 8.06 21.56
N MET A 56 25.48 7.52 22.66
CA MET A 56 25.65 6.12 23.03
C MET A 56 24.83 5.19 22.13
N ILE A 57 23.60 5.58 21.77
CA ILE A 57 22.79 4.86 20.78
C ILE A 57 23.53 4.81 19.43
N ARG A 58 24.05 5.95 18.97
CA ARG A 58 24.84 6.04 17.74
C ARG A 58 26.13 5.21 17.83
N PHE A 59 26.88 5.32 18.92
CA PHE A 59 28.13 4.61 19.14
C PHE A 59 27.92 3.09 19.11
N GLY A 60 26.89 2.59 19.79
CA GLY A 60 26.52 1.17 19.79
C GLY A 60 26.24 0.65 18.38
N ALA A 61 25.42 1.33 17.60
CA ALA A 61 25.11 0.93 16.24
C ALA A 61 26.36 0.88 15.35
N HIS A 62 27.21 1.91 15.39
CA HIS A 62 28.43 1.94 14.58
C HIS A 62 29.45 0.89 15.03
N LEU A 63 29.56 0.62 16.33
CA LEU A 63 30.42 -0.43 16.83
C LEU A 63 29.96 -1.80 16.33
N VAL A 64 28.66 -2.09 16.35
CA VAL A 64 28.10 -3.34 15.78
C VAL A 64 28.47 -3.47 14.31
N LEU A 65 28.34 -2.42 13.50
CA LEU A 65 28.74 -2.44 12.08
C LEU A 65 30.24 -2.73 11.91
N VAL A 66 31.09 -2.05 12.68
CA VAL A 66 32.54 -2.22 12.61
C VAL A 66 32.95 -3.64 13.04
N LEU A 67 32.35 -4.17 14.10
CA LEU A 67 32.58 -5.54 14.56
C LEU A 67 32.15 -6.56 13.51
N ARG A 68 30.96 -6.36 12.89
CA ARG A 68 30.48 -7.20 11.80
C ARG A 68 31.41 -7.16 10.60
N TYR A 69 31.97 -6.01 10.26
CA TYR A 69 32.87 -5.86 9.11
C TYR A 69 34.28 -6.40 9.37
N LEU A 70 34.93 -5.98 10.46
CA LEU A 70 36.33 -6.32 10.74
C LEU A 70 36.53 -7.74 11.25
N LEU A 71 35.52 -8.32 11.91
CA LEU A 71 35.64 -9.62 12.57
C LEU A 71 34.82 -10.73 11.88
N VAL A 72 34.40 -10.54 10.62
CA VAL A 72 33.66 -11.56 9.81
C VAL A 72 34.26 -12.96 9.95
N GLU A 73 35.57 -13.10 9.77
CA GLU A 73 36.22 -14.41 9.74
C GLU A 73 36.40 -15.02 11.16
N GLN A 74 36.32 -14.18 12.20
CA GLN A 74 36.50 -14.56 13.60
C GLN A 74 35.16 -14.77 14.32
N MET A 75 34.03 -14.46 13.68
CA MET A 75 32.67 -14.66 14.23
C MET A 75 32.32 -16.15 14.39
N LYS A 76 32.61 -16.72 15.56
CA LYS A 76 32.27 -18.11 15.93
C LYS A 76 31.64 -18.18 17.33
N GLY A 77 30.85 -19.22 17.56
CA GLY A 77 30.26 -19.53 18.88
C GLY A 77 29.44 -18.38 19.46
N ALA A 78 29.61 -18.15 20.77
CA ALA A 78 28.86 -17.14 21.53
C ALA A 78 28.99 -15.71 20.97
N PHE A 79 30.13 -15.36 20.37
CA PHE A 79 30.29 -14.04 19.76
C PHE A 79 29.38 -13.85 18.54
N LYS A 80 29.29 -14.86 17.66
CA LYS A 80 28.40 -14.83 16.49
C LYS A 80 26.94 -14.77 16.92
N GLU A 81 26.54 -15.55 17.92
CA GLU A 81 25.17 -15.52 18.42
C GLU A 81 24.81 -14.14 18.97
N LYS A 82 25.70 -13.56 19.78
CA LYS A 82 25.44 -12.28 20.44
C LYS A 82 25.41 -11.10 19.47
N ILE A 83 26.34 -11.05 18.52
CA ILE A 83 26.38 -9.97 17.51
C ILE A 83 25.21 -10.04 16.53
N MET A 84 24.65 -11.23 16.27
CA MET A 84 23.46 -11.39 15.43
C MET A 84 22.18 -11.09 16.21
N THR A 85 22.10 -11.45 17.49
CA THR A 85 20.89 -11.23 18.31
C THR A 85 20.85 -9.82 18.89
N VAL A 86 21.75 -9.50 19.82
CA VAL A 86 21.82 -8.21 20.50
C VAL A 86 22.25 -7.10 19.53
N GLY A 87 23.15 -7.41 18.59
CA GLY A 87 23.51 -6.45 17.54
C GLY A 87 22.34 -6.06 16.64
N ASP A 88 21.45 -6.98 16.29
CA ASP A 88 20.21 -6.65 15.55
C ASP A 88 19.30 -5.74 16.37
N LEU A 89 19.15 -5.99 17.67
CA LEU A 89 18.36 -5.13 18.55
C LEU A 89 18.92 -3.70 18.63
N ILE A 90 20.25 -3.56 18.76
CA ILE A 90 20.92 -2.25 18.79
C ILE A 90 20.72 -1.51 17.46
N LEU A 91 20.91 -2.20 16.32
CA LEU A 91 20.72 -1.60 15.00
C LEU A 91 19.26 -1.21 14.74
N HIS A 92 18.31 -2.06 15.13
CA HIS A 92 16.88 -1.79 15.05
C HIS A 92 16.51 -0.54 15.86
N MET A 93 16.99 -0.43 17.11
CA MET A 93 16.74 0.75 17.95
C MET A 93 17.36 2.02 17.36
N TYR A 94 18.54 1.93 16.76
CA TYR A 94 19.15 3.08 16.10
C TYR A 94 18.42 3.48 14.81
N ALA A 95 17.90 2.52 14.04
CA ALA A 95 17.05 2.83 12.89
C ALA A 95 15.76 3.54 13.33
N ILE A 96 15.08 3.08 14.38
CA ILE A 96 13.94 3.79 14.98
C ILE A 96 14.35 5.17 15.50
N PHE A 97 15.53 5.29 16.11
CA PHE A 97 16.05 6.59 16.54
C PHE A 97 16.21 7.56 15.37
N LEU A 98 16.88 7.14 14.28
CA LEU A 98 17.06 7.95 13.07
C LEU A 98 15.73 8.38 12.48
N PHE A 99 14.81 7.42 12.37
CA PHE A 99 13.44 7.66 11.93
C PHE A 99 12.73 8.70 12.81
N SER A 100 12.83 8.60 14.14
CA SER A 100 12.25 9.58 15.07
C SER A 100 12.85 10.99 14.95
N LYS A 101 14.04 11.12 14.35
CA LYS A 101 14.75 12.38 14.12
C LYS A 101 14.58 12.92 12.70
N HIS A 102 13.71 12.32 11.89
CA HIS A 102 13.50 12.70 10.49
C HIS A 102 14.76 12.55 9.62
N HIS A 103 15.53 11.50 9.88
CA HIS A 103 16.66 11.06 9.06
C HIS A 103 16.30 9.77 8.31
N GLU A 104 15.13 9.76 7.65
CA GLU A 104 14.60 8.58 6.97
C GLU A 104 15.53 8.09 5.85
N GLU A 105 16.34 8.97 5.26
CA GLU A 105 17.34 8.62 4.24
C GLU A 105 18.46 7.70 4.74
N LEU A 106 18.71 7.69 6.05
CA LEU A 106 19.77 6.87 6.64
C LEU A 106 19.25 5.53 7.18
N VAL A 107 17.94 5.39 7.37
CA VAL A 107 17.30 4.21 7.99
C VAL A 107 17.71 2.93 7.27
N GLY A 108 17.60 2.91 5.94
CA GLY A 108 17.87 1.72 5.16
C GLY A 108 19.30 1.19 5.29
N ILE A 109 20.30 2.06 5.47
CA ILE A 109 21.70 1.65 5.67
C ILE A 109 21.82 0.73 6.89
N TYR A 110 21.09 1.02 7.98
CA TYR A 110 21.11 0.22 9.20
C TYR A 110 20.12 -0.94 9.15
N ALA A 111 18.94 -0.74 8.54
CA ALA A 111 17.92 -1.79 8.38
C ALA A 111 18.43 -2.96 7.52
N SER A 112 19.19 -2.68 6.45
CA SER A 112 19.80 -3.69 5.58
C SER A 112 20.78 -4.64 6.28
N GLN A 113 21.22 -4.29 7.49
CA GLN A 113 22.15 -5.09 8.28
C GLN A 113 21.40 -6.08 9.19
N LEU A 114 20.09 -5.94 9.38
CA LEU A 114 19.28 -6.84 10.20
C LEU A 114 19.01 -8.18 9.49
N ALA A 115 18.60 -9.19 10.26
CA ALA A 115 17.95 -10.37 9.67
C ALA A 115 16.74 -9.97 8.82
N HIS A 116 16.49 -10.70 7.72
CA HIS A 116 15.52 -10.33 6.67
C HIS A 116 14.12 -10.00 7.21
N HIS A 117 13.51 -10.92 7.97
CA HIS A 117 12.21 -10.70 8.61
C HIS A 117 12.18 -9.43 9.48
N ARG A 118 13.24 -9.16 10.25
CA ARG A 118 13.33 -7.96 11.10
C ARG A 118 13.47 -6.67 10.31
N CYS A 119 14.05 -6.72 9.11
CA CYS A 119 14.14 -5.58 8.22
C CYS A 119 12.76 -5.24 7.63
N ILE A 120 12.01 -6.27 7.19
CA ILE A 120 10.63 -6.12 6.73
C ILE A 120 9.75 -5.57 7.87
N ASP A 121 9.76 -6.22 9.03
CA ASP A 121 9.00 -5.80 10.21
C ASP A 121 9.29 -4.33 10.58
N LEU A 122 10.55 -3.92 10.51
CA LEU A 122 10.96 -2.55 10.80
C LEU A 122 10.41 -1.55 9.78
N PHE A 123 10.46 -1.85 8.48
CA PHE A 123 9.92 -0.97 7.46
C PHE A 123 8.40 -0.92 7.48
N VAL A 124 7.73 -2.07 7.67
CA VAL A 124 6.27 -2.13 7.90
C VAL A 124 5.89 -1.24 9.09
N HIS A 125 6.57 -1.41 10.22
CA HIS A 125 6.35 -0.61 11.41
C HIS A 125 6.61 0.89 11.17
N MET A 126 7.63 1.26 10.42
CA MET A 126 7.91 2.66 10.06
C MET A 126 6.87 3.24 9.10
N MET A 127 6.37 2.44 8.15
CA MET A 127 5.25 2.86 7.30
C MET A 127 4.00 3.08 8.15
N GLU A 128 3.71 2.19 9.11
CA GLU A 128 2.63 2.35 10.09
C GLU A 128 2.79 3.64 10.91
N LEU A 129 3.98 3.91 11.44
CA LEU A 129 4.28 5.12 12.23
C LEU A 129 4.22 6.43 11.41
N ARG A 130 4.19 6.36 10.08
CA ARG A 130 4.15 7.50 9.16
C ARG A 130 2.95 7.47 8.22
N LEU A 131 1.93 6.69 8.56
CA LEU A 131 0.62 6.65 7.90
C LEU A 131 0.02 8.05 7.68
N ASN A 132 0.49 9.06 8.41
CA ASN A 132 -0.13 10.38 8.51
C ASN A 132 0.83 11.52 8.22
N SER A 133 2.05 11.17 7.83
CA SER A 133 3.00 12.15 7.32
C SER A 133 2.70 12.47 5.86
N SER A 134 3.16 13.63 5.39
CA SER A 134 2.95 14.05 4.00
C SER A 134 3.46 12.98 3.03
N VAL A 135 2.87 12.95 1.82
CA VAL A 135 3.28 12.05 0.74
C VAL A 135 4.80 12.11 0.50
N HIS A 136 5.43 13.27 0.69
CA HIS A 136 6.88 13.43 0.58
C HIS A 136 7.68 12.65 1.65
N VAL A 137 7.18 12.54 2.88
CA VAL A 137 7.83 11.79 3.97
C VAL A 137 7.59 10.29 3.79
N LYS A 138 6.37 9.88 3.44
CA LYS A 138 6.04 8.50 3.07
C LYS A 138 6.89 8.03 1.89
N TYR A 139 7.06 8.88 0.88
CA TYR A 139 7.91 8.63 -0.29
C TYR A 139 9.38 8.41 0.09
N LYS A 140 9.93 9.15 1.07
CA LYS A 140 11.31 8.94 1.53
C LYS A 140 11.51 7.59 2.22
N ILE A 141 10.57 7.21 3.07
CA ILE A 141 10.59 5.92 3.79
C ILE A 141 10.41 4.79 2.78
N PHE A 142 9.49 4.98 1.83
CA PHE A 142 9.25 4.07 0.73
C PHE A 142 10.51 3.89 -0.14
N VAL A 143 11.18 4.97 -0.56
CA VAL A 143 12.44 4.91 -1.32
C VAL A 143 13.53 4.21 -0.50
N SER A 144 13.65 4.50 0.80
CA SER A 144 14.62 3.83 1.68
C SER A 144 14.30 2.34 1.87
N ALA A 145 13.02 1.98 2.02
CA ALA A 145 12.57 0.60 2.07
C ALA A 145 12.92 -0.12 0.77
N ILE A 146 12.61 0.47 -0.38
CA ILE A 146 12.95 -0.08 -1.68
C ILE A 146 14.46 -0.26 -1.91
N GLU A 147 15.28 0.71 -1.50
CA GLU A 147 16.74 0.67 -1.74
C GLU A 147 17.45 -0.36 -0.83
N TYR A 148 16.90 -0.62 0.36
CA TYR A 148 17.61 -1.35 1.42
C TYR A 148 16.86 -2.55 2.01
N LEU A 149 15.57 -2.75 1.68
CA LEU A 149 14.92 -4.03 1.90
C LEU A 149 15.75 -5.08 1.16
N PRO A 150 16.13 -6.18 1.82
CA PRO A 150 16.88 -7.24 1.17
C PRO A 150 15.93 -8.04 0.27
N PHE A 151 15.37 -7.42 -0.76
CA PHE A 151 14.85 -8.13 -1.93
C PHE A 151 16.07 -8.62 -2.73
N SER A 152 16.78 -9.60 -2.16
CA SER A 152 17.96 -10.20 -2.78
C SER A 152 17.74 -11.71 -2.93
N PRO A 153 18.05 -12.27 -4.11
CA PRO A 153 18.11 -13.71 -4.32
C PRO A 153 19.33 -14.22 -3.56
N ARG A 154 19.14 -14.59 -2.30
CA ARG A 154 20.21 -15.22 -1.52
C ARG A 154 19.90 -16.62 -0.99
N ASP A 155 18.78 -17.17 -1.44
CA ASP A 155 18.69 -18.55 -1.84
C ASP A 155 18.00 -18.59 -3.21
N ASP A 156 18.59 -19.31 -4.17
CA ASP A 156 18.04 -19.54 -5.52
C ASP A 156 16.74 -20.38 -5.51
N SER A 157 16.06 -20.49 -4.37
CA SER A 157 14.83 -21.24 -4.22
C SER A 157 13.71 -20.33 -3.73
N LYS A 158 12.92 -19.86 -4.71
CA LYS A 158 11.52 -19.44 -4.59
C LYS A 158 11.29 -18.06 -3.96
N GLY A 159 10.76 -17.12 -4.73
CA GLY A 159 9.95 -16.04 -4.12
C GLY A 159 8.81 -16.69 -3.33
N SER A 160 8.62 -16.27 -2.08
CA SER A 160 7.64 -16.92 -1.21
C SER A 160 6.21 -16.55 -1.64
N PHE A 161 5.25 -17.45 -1.44
CA PHE A 161 3.84 -17.16 -1.73
C PHE A 161 3.31 -15.98 -0.90
N GLU A 162 3.79 -15.84 0.34
CA GLU A 162 3.48 -14.73 1.24
C GLU A 162 3.87 -13.37 0.64
N GLU A 163 5.03 -13.26 -0.01
CA GLU A 163 5.46 -12.03 -0.71
C GLU A 163 4.48 -11.61 -1.81
N ILE A 164 3.89 -12.57 -2.55
CA ILE A 164 2.92 -12.26 -3.61
C ILE A 164 1.61 -11.73 -3.01
N VAL A 165 1.12 -12.35 -1.94
CA VAL A 165 -0.11 -11.95 -1.25
C VAL A 165 0.03 -10.52 -0.69
N GLU A 166 1.13 -10.25 0.02
CA GLU A 166 1.43 -8.93 0.57
C GLU A 166 1.59 -7.88 -0.54
N SER A 167 2.22 -8.25 -1.64
CA SER A 167 2.41 -7.34 -2.78
C SER A 167 1.08 -6.99 -3.46
N ASN A 168 0.16 -7.93 -3.59
CA ASN A 168 -1.17 -7.67 -4.14
C ASN A 168 -1.97 -6.68 -3.27
N ILE A 169 -1.83 -6.74 -1.95
CA ILE A 169 -2.42 -5.75 -1.03
C ILE A 169 -1.87 -4.35 -1.36
N LEU A 170 -0.54 -4.22 -1.45
CA LEU A 170 0.11 -2.94 -1.76
C LEU A 170 -0.25 -2.42 -3.15
N PHE A 171 -0.37 -3.29 -4.17
CA PHE A 171 -0.80 -2.86 -5.50
C PHE A 171 -2.21 -2.29 -5.51
N ARG A 172 -3.15 -2.87 -4.77
CA ARG A 172 -4.51 -2.32 -4.62
C ARG A 172 -4.45 -0.90 -4.04
N GLU A 173 -3.69 -0.71 -2.97
CA GLU A 173 -3.54 0.60 -2.30
C GLU A 173 -2.86 1.62 -3.22
N PHE A 174 -1.75 1.25 -3.86
CA PHE A 174 -1.05 2.12 -4.81
C PHE A 174 -1.95 2.50 -5.98
N ALA A 175 -2.77 1.58 -6.50
CA ALA A 175 -3.68 1.86 -7.60
C ALA A 175 -4.72 2.91 -7.19
N LEU A 176 -5.34 2.73 -6.01
CA LEU A 176 -6.31 3.67 -5.47
C LEU A 176 -5.66 5.05 -5.22
N ILE A 177 -4.46 5.13 -4.65
CA ILE A 177 -3.80 6.42 -4.40
C ILE A 177 -3.33 7.10 -5.70
N SER A 178 -3.04 6.34 -6.76
CA SER A 178 -2.46 6.85 -8.01
C SER A 178 -3.49 7.22 -9.09
N MET A 179 -4.78 7.30 -8.76
CA MET A 179 -5.83 7.62 -9.74
C MET A 179 -5.75 9.03 -10.33
N TRP A 180 -4.97 9.92 -9.72
CA TRP A 180 -4.71 11.27 -10.22
C TRP A 180 -4.17 11.26 -11.65
N ARG A 181 -4.78 12.09 -12.51
CA ARG A 181 -4.39 12.31 -13.90
C ARG A 181 -3.21 13.27 -13.99
N VAL A 182 -2.06 12.82 -13.47
CA VAL A 182 -0.79 13.55 -13.43
C VAL A 182 0.33 12.73 -14.09
N PRO A 183 1.34 13.37 -14.68
CA PRO A 183 2.43 12.66 -15.38
C PRO A 183 3.38 11.91 -14.42
N ALA A 184 3.29 12.16 -13.11
CA ALA A 184 4.13 11.49 -12.12
C ALA A 184 3.79 10.00 -12.01
N MET A 185 4.79 9.14 -12.18
CA MET A 185 4.63 7.68 -12.09
C MET A 185 4.40 7.22 -10.63
N PRO A 186 3.59 6.18 -10.39
CA PRO A 186 3.53 5.49 -9.11
C PRO A 186 4.79 4.64 -8.94
N ILE A 187 5.92 5.30 -8.61
CA ILE A 187 7.25 4.67 -8.52
C ILE A 187 7.20 3.41 -7.69
N GLY A 188 6.40 3.40 -6.61
CA GLY A 188 6.34 2.26 -5.73
C GLY A 188 5.77 0.98 -6.32
N ALA A 189 4.74 1.08 -7.14
CA ALA A 189 4.23 -0.07 -7.86
C ALA A 189 5.27 -0.60 -8.86
N HIS A 190 5.92 0.27 -9.63
CA HIS A 190 6.92 -0.15 -10.61
C HIS A 190 8.15 -0.80 -9.98
N THR A 191 8.60 -0.26 -8.85
CA THR A 191 9.72 -0.85 -8.14
C THR A 191 9.36 -2.23 -7.57
N LEU A 192 8.19 -2.37 -6.94
CA LEU A 192 7.73 -3.66 -6.43
C LEU A 192 7.59 -4.71 -7.55
N LEU A 193 7.01 -4.32 -8.70
CA LEU A 193 6.95 -5.16 -9.90
C LEU A 193 8.35 -5.60 -10.37
N SER A 194 9.32 -4.67 -10.38
CA SER A 194 10.69 -4.98 -10.80
C SER A 194 11.40 -5.97 -9.88
N PHE A 195 11.12 -5.92 -8.57
CA PHE A 195 11.67 -6.87 -7.60
C PHE A 195 11.09 -8.28 -7.77
N LEU A 196 9.80 -8.37 -8.10
CA LEU A 196 9.11 -9.65 -8.27
C LEU A 196 9.31 -10.26 -9.67
N ALA A 197 9.83 -9.49 -10.63
CA ALA A 197 10.00 -9.93 -12.02
C ALA A 197 11.01 -11.08 -12.20
N GLU A 198 12.06 -11.18 -11.37
CA GLU A 198 13.07 -12.24 -11.48
C GLU A 198 12.69 -13.52 -10.69
N PRO A 199 12.23 -13.44 -9.42
CA PRO A 199 11.80 -14.63 -8.66
C PRO A 199 10.67 -15.42 -9.34
N LEU A 200 9.79 -14.74 -10.10
CA LEU A 200 8.66 -15.35 -10.79
C LEU A 200 9.02 -15.97 -12.16
N LYS A 201 10.26 -15.81 -12.66
CA LYS A 201 10.74 -16.48 -13.89
C LYS A 201 11.12 -17.95 -13.67
N GLN A 202 11.30 -18.38 -12.42
CA GLN A 202 11.52 -19.80 -12.12
C GLN A 202 10.28 -20.60 -12.52
N PRO A 203 10.41 -21.85 -13.02
CA PRO A 203 9.29 -22.60 -13.56
C PRO A 203 8.18 -22.68 -12.51
N THR A 204 7.03 -22.08 -12.84
CA THR A 204 5.81 -22.03 -12.03
C THR A 204 5.37 -23.44 -11.59
N GLU A 205 5.81 -24.47 -12.32
CA GLU A 205 5.68 -25.90 -12.02
C GLU A 205 6.22 -26.32 -10.63
N THR A 206 7.13 -25.56 -10.02
CA THR A 206 7.70 -25.89 -8.68
C THR A 206 6.97 -25.17 -7.52
N LEU A 207 6.24 -24.08 -7.82
CA LEU A 207 5.35 -23.37 -6.89
C LEU A 207 3.94 -23.96 -6.91
N LEU A 208 3.53 -24.51 -8.06
CA LEU A 208 2.27 -25.18 -8.28
C LEU A 208 2.38 -26.68 -7.96
N SER A 209 2.58 -27.05 -6.68
CA SER A 209 1.97 -28.31 -6.25
C SER A 209 0.47 -28.11 -6.41
N THR A 210 -0.14 -28.89 -7.27
CA THR A 210 -1.31 -28.56 -8.10
C THR A 210 -2.64 -28.48 -7.35
N GLU A 211 -2.63 -28.15 -6.06
CA GLU A 211 -3.80 -28.21 -5.16
C GLU A 211 -4.04 -26.95 -4.31
N ASP A 212 -3.19 -25.92 -4.37
CA ASP A 212 -3.43 -24.68 -3.61
C ASP A 212 -4.02 -23.56 -4.48
N HIS A 213 -5.36 -23.51 -4.52
CA HIS A 213 -6.14 -22.53 -5.28
C HIS A 213 -5.78 -21.08 -4.90
N ASP A 214 -5.40 -20.80 -3.64
CA ASP A 214 -5.03 -19.45 -3.21
C ASP A 214 -3.75 -18.95 -3.89
N VAL A 215 -2.80 -19.84 -4.20
CA VAL A 215 -1.54 -19.50 -4.87
C VAL A 215 -1.78 -19.06 -6.31
N SER A 216 -2.60 -19.81 -7.04
CA SER A 216 -2.87 -19.52 -8.45
C SER A 216 -3.62 -18.20 -8.63
N GLU A 217 -4.57 -17.89 -7.74
CA GLU A 217 -5.32 -16.64 -7.81
C GLU A 217 -4.44 -15.41 -7.52
N ASN A 218 -3.58 -15.48 -6.50
CA ASN A 218 -2.71 -14.37 -6.16
C ASN A 218 -1.65 -14.11 -7.23
N LEU A 219 -1.11 -15.16 -7.85
CA LEU A 219 -0.18 -15.00 -8.98
C LEU A 219 -0.86 -14.35 -10.19
N ARG A 220 -2.11 -14.73 -10.45
CA ARG A 220 -2.90 -14.12 -11.52
C ARG A 220 -3.20 -12.65 -11.23
N GLU A 221 -3.59 -12.33 -10.00
CA GLU A 221 -3.79 -10.95 -9.58
C GLU A 221 -2.53 -10.11 -9.72
N PHE A 222 -1.36 -10.66 -9.38
CA PHE A 222 -0.08 -10.01 -9.62
C PHE A 222 0.14 -9.67 -11.11
N GLN A 223 -0.18 -10.61 -12.02
CA GLN A 223 -0.09 -10.39 -13.46
C GLN A 223 -1.05 -9.28 -13.91
N ASP A 224 -2.27 -9.29 -13.40
CA ASP A 224 -3.26 -8.23 -13.64
C ASP A 224 -2.73 -6.86 -13.22
N TRP A 225 -2.05 -6.75 -12.07
CA TRP A 225 -1.42 -5.51 -11.63
C TRP A 225 -0.26 -5.08 -12.52
N SER A 226 0.59 -6.02 -12.93
CA SER A 226 1.70 -5.75 -13.87
C SER A 226 1.19 -5.15 -15.19
N GLU A 227 0.12 -5.70 -15.74
CA GLU A 227 -0.50 -5.19 -16.97
C GLU A 227 -1.15 -3.82 -16.75
N TYR A 228 -1.87 -3.63 -15.65
CA TYR A 228 -2.48 -2.35 -15.29
C TYR A 228 -1.45 -1.22 -15.18
N TYR A 229 -0.36 -1.43 -14.44
CA TYR A 229 0.68 -0.40 -14.29
C TYR A 229 1.48 -0.18 -15.58
N SER A 230 1.63 -1.21 -16.41
CA SER A 230 2.18 -1.04 -17.76
C SER A 230 1.29 -0.14 -18.61
N CYS A 231 -0.03 -0.34 -18.55
CA CYS A 231 -1.02 0.53 -19.19
C CYS A 231 -0.97 1.97 -18.62
N ASP A 232 -0.96 2.13 -17.30
CA ASP A 232 -0.87 3.45 -16.63
C ASP A 232 0.40 4.21 -17.05
N THR A 233 1.52 3.51 -17.25
CA THR A 233 2.78 4.09 -17.74
C THR A 233 2.60 4.75 -19.12
N THR A 234 1.93 4.06 -20.04
CA THR A 234 1.71 4.60 -21.39
C THR A 234 0.88 5.90 -21.34
N TYR A 235 -0.18 5.91 -20.52
CA TYR A 235 -1.01 7.09 -20.30
C TYR A 235 -0.21 8.26 -19.72
N ARG A 236 0.59 8.03 -18.66
CA ARG A 236 1.37 9.10 -18.03
C ARG A 236 2.46 9.64 -18.96
N ASN A 237 3.05 8.79 -19.79
CA ASN A 237 3.98 9.21 -20.84
C ASN A 237 3.28 10.09 -21.87
N TRP A 238 2.09 9.71 -22.34
CA TRP A 238 1.29 10.56 -23.22
C TRP A 238 0.95 11.90 -22.56
N LEU A 239 0.44 11.88 -21.32
CA LEU A 239 0.06 13.09 -20.60
C LEU A 239 1.25 14.04 -20.41
N LYS A 240 2.44 13.49 -20.13
CA LYS A 240 3.68 14.28 -20.06
C LYS A 240 3.97 14.98 -21.39
N VAL A 241 3.91 14.26 -22.50
CA VAL A 241 4.13 14.84 -23.85
C VAL A 241 3.07 15.90 -24.16
N GLU A 242 1.82 15.67 -23.80
CA GLU A 242 0.72 16.61 -24.05
C GLU A 242 0.91 17.91 -23.25
N LEU A 243 1.28 17.81 -21.97
CA LEU A 243 1.55 18.97 -21.13
C LEU A 243 2.76 19.77 -21.64
N GLU A 244 3.84 19.10 -22.06
CA GLU A 244 5.00 19.76 -22.68
C GLU A 244 4.61 20.51 -23.96
N ASN A 245 3.70 19.95 -24.78
CA ASN A 245 3.21 20.60 -26.00
C ASN A 245 2.32 21.82 -25.72
N VAL A 246 1.51 21.80 -24.64
CA VAL A 246 0.64 22.92 -24.24
C VAL A 246 1.45 24.15 -23.79
N GLU A 247 2.66 23.96 -23.26
CA GLU A 247 3.56 25.05 -22.89
C GLU A 247 4.14 25.80 -24.12
N VAL A 248 4.05 25.22 -25.31
CA VAL A 248 4.53 25.78 -26.57
C VAL A 248 3.37 26.40 -27.36
N SER A 249 3.61 27.57 -27.98
CA SER A 249 2.60 28.19 -28.85
C SER A 249 2.21 27.25 -30.00
N PRO A 250 0.92 27.12 -30.37
CA PRO A 250 0.49 26.24 -31.47
C PRO A 250 1.16 26.53 -32.82
N LEU A 251 1.63 27.76 -33.03
CA LEU A 251 2.35 28.21 -34.22
C LEU A 251 3.84 27.82 -34.20
N GLU A 252 4.38 27.51 -33.04
CA GLU A 252 5.79 27.14 -32.80
C GLU A 252 5.95 25.62 -32.62
N LEU A 253 4.85 24.89 -32.41
CA LEU A 253 4.86 23.43 -32.25
C LEU A 253 5.28 22.72 -33.54
N SER A 254 6.41 22.02 -33.47
CA SER A 254 7.02 21.30 -34.58
C SER A 254 6.17 20.11 -35.05
N VAL A 255 6.47 19.60 -36.25
CA VAL A 255 5.82 18.40 -36.77
C VAL A 255 6.20 17.18 -35.94
N GLU A 256 7.44 17.15 -35.45
CA GLU A 256 7.99 16.08 -34.61
C GLU A 256 7.28 15.99 -33.25
N GLU A 257 7.00 17.13 -32.60
CA GLU A 257 6.26 17.19 -31.33
C GLU A 257 4.81 16.72 -31.49
N LYS A 258 4.14 17.13 -32.57
CA LYS A 258 2.80 16.66 -32.92
C LYS A 258 2.78 15.15 -33.17
N GLN A 259 3.75 14.65 -33.93
CA GLN A 259 3.85 13.23 -34.24
C GLN A 259 4.15 12.40 -32.98
N ARG A 260 4.94 12.92 -32.04
CA ARG A 260 5.23 12.29 -30.75
C ARG A 260 3.97 12.13 -29.90
N ALA A 261 3.16 13.19 -29.80
CA ALA A 261 1.89 13.14 -29.06
C ALA A 261 0.92 12.11 -29.67
N ILE A 262 0.79 12.09 -31.01
CA ILE A 262 -0.03 11.11 -31.72
C ILE A 262 0.47 9.68 -31.49
N ALA A 263 1.78 9.47 -31.50
CA ALA A 263 2.36 8.15 -31.25
C ALA A 263 2.10 7.67 -29.81
N ALA A 264 2.32 8.53 -28.81
CA ALA A 264 2.08 8.22 -27.41
C ALA A 264 0.59 7.97 -27.10
N ALA A 265 -0.30 8.74 -27.74
CA ALA A 265 -1.74 8.54 -27.66
C ALA A 265 -2.16 7.16 -28.21
N LYS A 266 -1.64 6.78 -29.38
CA LYS A 266 -1.90 5.45 -29.97
C LYS A 266 -1.36 4.32 -29.11
N GLU A 267 -0.18 4.48 -28.54
CA GLU A 267 0.40 3.51 -27.61
C GLU A 267 -0.50 3.32 -26.38
N THR A 268 -0.98 4.44 -25.80
CA THR A 268 -1.91 4.44 -24.67
C THR A 268 -3.21 3.71 -24.99
N LEU A 269 -3.84 4.04 -26.13
CA LEU A 269 -5.06 3.39 -26.59
C LEU A 269 -4.86 1.88 -26.78
N ASN A 270 -3.81 1.48 -27.50
CA ASN A 270 -3.53 0.07 -27.78
C ASN A 270 -3.29 -0.72 -26.49
N SER A 271 -2.51 -0.16 -25.56
CA SER A 271 -2.26 -0.80 -24.26
C SER A 271 -3.54 -0.93 -23.43
N SER A 272 -4.38 0.11 -23.42
CA SER A 272 -5.65 0.10 -22.69
C SER A 272 -6.65 -0.89 -23.30
N PHE A 273 -6.80 -0.93 -24.63
CA PHE A 273 -7.65 -1.93 -25.28
C PHE A 273 -7.17 -3.36 -25.03
N SER A 274 -5.86 -3.58 -24.97
CA SER A 274 -5.30 -4.90 -24.64
C SER A 274 -5.72 -5.36 -23.24
N LEU A 275 -5.81 -4.43 -22.28
CA LEU A 275 -6.31 -4.69 -20.92
C LEU A 275 -7.84 -4.91 -20.90
N LEU A 276 -8.59 -4.03 -21.58
CA LEU A 276 -10.05 -3.97 -21.51
C LEU A 276 -10.76 -5.07 -22.32
N LEU A 277 -10.16 -5.57 -23.41
CA LEU A 277 -10.77 -6.55 -24.31
C LEU A 277 -10.47 -8.02 -23.94
N ARG A 278 -9.91 -8.28 -22.75
CA ARG A 278 -9.61 -9.63 -22.23
C ARG A 278 -10.91 -10.41 -22.01
N LYS A 279 -11.14 -11.46 -22.81
CA LYS A 279 -12.37 -12.30 -22.74
C LYS A 279 -12.24 -13.49 -21.81
N GLU A 280 -11.14 -14.25 -21.92
CA GLU A 280 -10.96 -15.49 -21.16
C GLU A 280 -10.58 -15.23 -19.70
N ASN A 281 -9.88 -14.12 -19.46
CA ASN A 281 -9.37 -13.73 -18.17
C ASN A 281 -9.59 -12.24 -17.90
N PRO A 282 -10.83 -11.75 -17.73
CA PRO A 282 -11.06 -10.33 -17.48
C PRO A 282 -10.28 -9.82 -16.26
N TRP A 283 -9.86 -8.56 -16.30
CA TRP A 283 -8.98 -7.95 -15.29
C TRP A 283 -9.59 -7.97 -13.89
N LEU A 284 -8.85 -8.53 -12.92
CA LEU A 284 -9.23 -8.75 -11.52
C LEU A 284 -10.52 -9.55 -11.31
N VAL A 285 -10.90 -10.38 -12.28
CA VAL A 285 -12.00 -11.34 -12.14
C VAL A 285 -11.43 -12.72 -11.75
N PRO A 286 -11.82 -13.30 -10.60
CA PRO A 286 -11.35 -14.61 -10.16
C PRO A 286 -11.72 -15.72 -11.15
N THR A 287 -10.98 -16.83 -11.14
CA THR A 287 -11.20 -18.00 -12.02
C THR A 287 -12.28 -18.93 -11.50
N GLU A 288 -12.44 -19.02 -10.19
CA GLU A 288 -13.41 -19.89 -9.54
C GLU A 288 -14.15 -19.11 -8.45
N ASP A 289 -15.48 -19.26 -8.43
CA ASP A 289 -16.29 -18.73 -7.36
C ASP A 289 -16.02 -19.57 -6.11
N ARG A 290 -15.32 -19.00 -5.11
CA ARG A 290 -15.34 -19.55 -3.75
C ARG A 290 -16.75 -19.38 -3.21
N VAL A 291 -17.63 -20.33 -3.52
CA VAL A 291 -18.99 -20.34 -3.00
C VAL A 291 -18.90 -20.63 -1.50
N TYR A 292 -19.10 -19.58 -0.70
CA TYR A 292 -19.23 -19.75 0.74
C TYR A 292 -20.58 -20.41 1.04
N GLU A 293 -20.57 -21.73 1.22
CA GLU A 293 -21.75 -22.51 1.61
C GLU A 293 -21.91 -22.47 3.14
N SER A 294 -22.57 -21.45 3.67
CA SER A 294 -23.00 -21.41 5.08
C SER A 294 -24.51 -21.48 5.22
N VAL A 295 -24.95 -22.18 6.27
CA VAL A 295 -26.37 -22.33 6.65
C VAL A 295 -26.83 -21.17 7.55
N GLU A 296 -25.90 -20.39 8.10
CA GLU A 296 -26.17 -19.25 8.98
C GLU A 296 -26.04 -17.90 8.24
N PRO A 297 -26.79 -16.85 8.67
CA PRO A 297 -26.71 -15.54 8.04
C PRO A 297 -25.31 -14.93 8.21
N LEU A 298 -24.62 -14.78 7.08
CA LEU A 298 -23.28 -14.24 6.96
C LEU A 298 -23.31 -12.73 6.73
N PHE A 299 -22.40 -11.99 7.36
CA PHE A 299 -22.20 -10.57 7.10
C PHE A 299 -20.91 -10.36 6.32
N LEU A 300 -20.87 -9.28 5.56
CA LEU A 300 -19.68 -8.74 4.93
C LEU A 300 -19.28 -7.50 5.68
N GLU A 301 -17.98 -7.34 5.85
CA GLU A 301 -17.39 -6.24 6.59
C GLU A 301 -16.18 -5.70 5.84
N LEU A 302 -16.19 -4.39 5.55
CA LEU A 302 -15.08 -3.69 4.92
C LEU A 302 -14.56 -2.64 5.89
N HIS A 303 -13.25 -2.66 6.11
CA HIS A 303 -12.57 -1.67 6.93
C HIS A 303 -11.63 -0.87 6.04
N ALA A 304 -11.74 0.45 6.13
CA ALA A 304 -10.85 1.37 5.45
C ALA A 304 -10.28 2.37 6.45
N ILE A 305 -8.99 2.64 6.33
CA ILE A 305 -8.34 3.81 6.93
C ILE A 305 -8.12 4.80 5.78
N ALA A 306 -8.58 6.03 5.96
CA ALA A 306 -8.48 7.05 4.93
C ALA A 306 -8.22 8.44 5.49
N MET A 307 -7.60 9.29 4.68
CA MET A 307 -7.60 10.73 4.89
C MET A 307 -8.70 11.37 4.04
N LEU A 308 -9.29 12.47 4.53
CA LEU A 308 -10.21 13.26 3.73
C LEU A 308 -9.44 14.37 3.04
N CYS A 309 -9.52 14.43 1.72
CA CYS A 309 -8.78 15.40 0.92
C CYS A 309 -9.73 16.33 0.18
N LEU A 310 -9.46 17.63 0.25
CA LEU A 310 -10.14 18.64 -0.57
C LEU A 310 -9.82 18.41 -2.05
N PRO A 311 -10.63 18.97 -2.99
CA PRO A 311 -10.30 18.96 -4.41
C PRO A 311 -8.93 19.56 -4.76
N SER A 312 -8.37 20.40 -3.87
CA SER A 312 -7.01 20.95 -4.00
C SER A 312 -5.90 19.92 -3.73
N GLY A 313 -6.24 18.74 -3.18
CA GLY A 313 -5.29 17.75 -2.66
C GLY A 313 -4.84 18.03 -1.22
N GLU A 314 -5.36 19.07 -0.57
CA GLU A 314 -5.05 19.35 0.84
C GLU A 314 -5.84 18.43 1.76
N CYS A 315 -5.15 17.82 2.73
CA CYS A 315 -5.76 16.97 3.73
C CYS A 315 -6.54 17.78 4.77
N MET A 316 -7.70 17.26 5.18
CA MET A 316 -8.57 17.82 6.18
C MET A 316 -8.37 17.11 7.52
N CYS A 317 -8.30 17.88 8.60
CA CYS A 317 -8.33 17.32 9.94
C CYS A 317 -9.78 16.90 10.27
N PRO A 318 -10.05 15.61 10.56
CA PRO A 318 -11.38 15.15 10.92
C PRO A 318 -11.78 15.61 12.33
N ASP A 319 -13.06 15.91 12.47
CA ASP A 319 -13.70 16.13 13.76
C ASP A 319 -14.99 15.30 13.87
N ALA A 320 -15.60 15.28 15.06
CA ALA A 320 -16.81 14.50 15.31
C ALA A 320 -17.98 14.89 14.38
N THR A 321 -18.07 16.16 13.96
CA THR A 321 -19.12 16.64 13.05
C THR A 321 -18.86 16.12 11.64
N LEU A 322 -17.60 16.15 11.19
CA LEU A 322 -17.20 15.64 9.88
C LEU A 322 -17.42 14.12 9.80
N CYS A 323 -17.02 13.37 10.83
CA CYS A 323 -17.28 11.94 10.92
C CYS A 323 -18.79 11.61 10.88
N ALA A 324 -19.61 12.34 11.63
CA ALA A 324 -21.06 12.14 11.62
C ALA A 324 -21.69 12.47 10.25
N THR A 325 -21.21 13.52 9.59
CA THR A 325 -21.68 13.93 8.26
C THR A 325 -21.27 12.89 7.20
N LEU A 326 -20.03 12.43 7.24
CA LEU A 326 -19.53 11.37 6.35
C LEU A 326 -20.29 10.06 6.56
N MET A 327 -20.51 9.64 7.81
CA MET A 327 -21.33 8.47 8.14
C MET A 327 -22.73 8.59 7.52
N SER A 328 -23.39 9.75 7.67
CA SER A 328 -24.70 9.99 7.05
C SER A 328 -24.66 9.96 5.52
N ALA A 329 -23.59 10.46 4.91
CA ALA A 329 -23.42 10.44 3.47
C ALA A 329 -23.22 9.01 2.93
N LEU A 330 -22.41 8.20 3.62
CA LEU A 330 -22.18 6.78 3.29
C LEU A 330 -23.46 5.94 3.42
N TYR A 331 -24.32 6.22 4.42
CA TYR A 331 -25.66 5.61 4.50
C TYR A 331 -26.53 6.03 3.30
N SER A 332 -26.46 7.31 2.92
CA SER A 332 -27.27 7.89 1.82
C SER A 332 -26.81 7.46 0.42
N SER A 333 -25.67 6.77 0.30
CA SER A 333 -25.17 6.22 -0.98
C SER A 333 -26.05 5.10 -1.54
N VAL A 334 -26.97 4.54 -0.74
CA VAL A 334 -27.92 3.49 -1.16
C VAL A 334 -29.32 3.82 -0.66
N SER A 335 -30.34 3.14 -1.18
CA SER A 335 -31.73 3.38 -0.76
C SER A 335 -32.00 2.90 0.67
N GLU A 336 -32.99 3.51 1.33
CA GLU A 336 -33.42 3.12 2.69
C GLU A 336 -33.85 1.65 2.77
N GLU A 337 -34.51 1.15 1.72
CA GLU A 337 -34.90 -0.25 1.58
C GLU A 337 -33.68 -1.18 1.64
N VAL A 338 -32.61 -0.82 0.93
CA VAL A 338 -31.37 -1.59 0.94
C VAL A 338 -30.69 -1.53 2.31
N VAL A 339 -30.67 -0.37 2.99
CA VAL A 339 -30.13 -0.27 4.36
C VAL A 339 -30.88 -1.21 5.32
N LEU A 340 -32.20 -1.25 5.24
CA LEU A 340 -33.04 -2.10 6.08
C LEU A 340 -32.87 -3.59 5.75
N ASN A 341 -33.02 -3.97 4.48
CA ASN A 341 -32.97 -5.37 4.05
C ASN A 341 -31.59 -6.00 4.28
N ARG A 342 -30.53 -5.20 4.11
CA ARG A 342 -29.15 -5.63 4.31
C ARG A 342 -28.67 -5.46 5.76
N GLN A 343 -29.52 -4.99 6.67
CA GLN A 343 -29.14 -4.68 8.07
C GLN A 343 -27.84 -3.88 8.14
N ARG A 344 -27.71 -2.88 7.24
CA ARG A 344 -26.44 -2.23 6.98
C ARG A 344 -26.04 -1.34 8.16
N MET A 345 -24.77 -1.40 8.52
CA MET A 345 -24.15 -0.57 9.52
C MET A 345 -22.96 0.17 8.91
N VAL A 346 -22.86 1.46 9.22
CA VAL A 346 -21.72 2.31 8.88
C VAL A 346 -21.21 2.94 10.17
N SER A 347 -19.92 2.79 10.42
CA SER A 347 -19.20 3.48 11.47
C SER A 347 -18.11 4.33 10.85
N VAL A 348 -17.98 5.56 11.35
CA VAL A 348 -16.89 6.47 11.00
C VAL A 348 -16.37 7.07 12.30
N SER A 349 -15.09 6.87 12.57
CA SER A 349 -14.40 7.44 13.73
C SER A 349 -13.07 8.05 13.32
N ILE A 350 -12.59 9.01 14.11
CA ILE A 350 -11.20 9.48 14.00
C ILE A 350 -10.31 8.31 14.43
N SER A 351 -9.23 8.06 13.69
CA SER A 351 -8.34 6.96 14.03
C SER A 351 -7.69 7.18 15.40
N SER A 352 -7.56 6.08 16.14
CA SER A 352 -6.92 6.10 17.47
C SER A 352 -5.40 6.26 17.38
N THR A 353 -4.81 5.82 16.26
CA THR A 353 -3.37 5.94 15.97
C THR A 353 -3.04 7.25 15.28
N ASP A 354 -4.03 7.89 14.64
CA ASP A 354 -3.86 9.15 13.96
C ASP A 354 -5.07 10.06 13.90
N ASN A 355 -4.85 11.32 14.27
CA ASN A 355 -5.92 12.31 14.31
C ASN A 355 -6.25 13.00 12.98
N TYR A 356 -5.53 12.73 11.89
CA TYR A 356 -5.84 13.14 10.51
C TYR A 356 -6.55 12.04 9.71
N CYS A 357 -6.42 10.78 10.12
CA CYS A 357 -7.13 9.67 9.50
C CYS A 357 -8.49 9.42 10.13
N ILE A 358 -9.38 8.85 9.31
CA ILE A 358 -10.64 8.26 9.73
C ILE A 358 -10.59 6.76 9.53
N GLU A 359 -11.23 6.04 10.45
CA GLU A 359 -11.55 4.63 10.33
C GLU A 359 -13.00 4.51 9.88
N VAL A 360 -13.21 3.84 8.75
CA VAL A 360 -14.54 3.58 8.18
C VAL A 360 -14.78 2.08 8.18
N VAL A 361 -15.85 1.66 8.87
CA VAL A 361 -16.29 0.28 8.89
C VAL A 361 -17.67 0.21 8.26
N LEU A 362 -17.79 -0.56 7.18
CA LEU A 362 -19.07 -0.87 6.55
C LEU A 362 -19.38 -2.34 6.80
N ARG A 363 -20.56 -2.62 7.36
CA ARG A 363 -21.05 -3.98 7.57
C ARG A 363 -22.44 -4.16 6.97
N GLY A 364 -22.71 -5.30 6.37
CA GLY A 364 -24.04 -5.63 5.86
C GLY A 364 -24.23 -7.13 5.70
N LEU A 365 -25.48 -7.59 5.84
CA LEU A 365 -25.86 -8.97 5.56
C LEU A 365 -25.48 -9.31 4.12
N ALA A 366 -24.85 -10.46 3.88
CA ALA A 366 -24.50 -10.92 2.55
C ALA A 366 -25.74 -11.43 1.79
N THR A 367 -25.81 -11.20 0.49
CA THR A 367 -26.79 -11.79 -0.41
C THR A 367 -26.09 -12.37 -1.64
N ASP A 368 -26.83 -13.17 -2.42
CA ASP A 368 -26.33 -13.69 -3.70
C ASP A 368 -25.78 -12.56 -4.56
N GLY A 369 -24.57 -12.77 -5.09
CA GLY A 369 -23.81 -11.79 -5.87
C GLY A 369 -22.78 -10.96 -5.09
N ASP A 370 -22.78 -10.97 -3.75
CA ASP A 370 -21.79 -10.21 -2.96
C ASP A 370 -20.51 -10.96 -2.58
N GLY A 371 -20.17 -12.04 -3.29
CA GLY A 371 -19.26 -13.07 -2.76
C GLY A 371 -20.00 -14.33 -2.30
N LEU A 372 -21.33 -14.34 -2.36
CA LEU A 372 -22.16 -15.54 -2.20
C LEU A 372 -22.76 -16.00 -3.54
N GLY A 373 -22.76 -17.31 -3.78
CA GLY A 373 -23.25 -17.87 -5.04
C GLY A 373 -22.43 -17.45 -6.27
N PRO A 374 -22.94 -17.65 -7.50
CA PRO A 374 -22.20 -17.32 -8.71
C PRO A 374 -21.95 -15.81 -8.87
N HIS A 375 -20.74 -15.40 -9.23
CA HIS A 375 -20.36 -13.98 -9.37
C HIS A 375 -20.45 -13.49 -10.81
N GLU A 376 -21.62 -13.00 -11.21
CA GLU A 376 -21.82 -12.54 -12.59
C GLU A 376 -21.17 -11.17 -12.88
N LEU A 377 -21.18 -10.22 -11.92
CA LEU A 377 -20.73 -8.84 -12.16
C LEU A 377 -19.28 -8.54 -11.75
N ASN A 378 -18.75 -9.28 -10.78
CA ASN A 378 -17.40 -9.11 -10.23
C ASN A 378 -17.08 -7.68 -9.74
N ASP A 379 -18.09 -6.97 -9.25
CA ASP A 379 -18.02 -5.53 -8.99
C ASP A 379 -17.83 -5.21 -7.49
N GLY A 380 -17.63 -6.22 -6.64
CA GLY A 380 -17.44 -6.04 -5.20
C GLY A 380 -18.71 -5.60 -4.47
N SER A 381 -19.84 -5.59 -5.18
CA SER A 381 -21.18 -5.34 -4.67
C SER A 381 -21.37 -3.98 -3.98
N ILE A 382 -22.30 -3.94 -3.02
CA ILE A 382 -22.75 -2.74 -2.34
C ILE A 382 -21.65 -2.07 -1.49
N LEU A 383 -20.80 -2.85 -0.80
CA LEU A 383 -19.76 -2.28 0.05
C LEU A 383 -18.69 -1.58 -0.78
N ALA A 384 -18.26 -2.21 -1.89
CA ALA A 384 -17.36 -1.59 -2.84
C ALA A 384 -17.99 -0.36 -3.50
N THR A 385 -19.27 -0.40 -3.87
CA THR A 385 -19.99 0.74 -4.46
C THR A 385 -19.97 1.97 -3.55
N VAL A 386 -20.26 1.78 -2.26
CA VAL A 386 -20.29 2.86 -1.29
C VAL A 386 -18.91 3.47 -1.10
N ILE A 387 -17.88 2.63 -0.89
CA ILE A 387 -16.51 3.11 -0.69
C ILE A 387 -15.99 3.80 -1.94
N ALA A 388 -16.31 3.28 -3.13
CA ALA A 388 -15.95 3.91 -4.40
C ALA A 388 -16.52 5.34 -4.49
N ALA A 389 -17.75 5.59 -4.03
CA ALA A 389 -18.32 6.93 -4.02
C ALA A 389 -17.55 7.89 -3.10
N GLY A 390 -17.09 7.41 -1.93
CA GLY A 390 -16.20 8.17 -1.04
C GLY A 390 -14.85 8.47 -1.66
N PHE A 391 -14.23 7.44 -2.22
CA PHE A 391 -12.95 7.53 -2.91
C PHE A 391 -12.99 8.51 -4.10
N LYS A 392 -14.03 8.44 -4.93
CA LYS A 392 -14.21 9.31 -6.11
C LYS A 392 -14.67 10.73 -5.75
N GLY A 393 -15.03 10.98 -4.49
CA GLY A 393 -15.56 12.27 -4.04
C GLY A 393 -16.98 12.58 -4.53
N GLU A 394 -17.76 11.52 -4.74
CA GLU A 394 -19.10 11.53 -5.33
C GLU A 394 -20.20 11.26 -4.27
N LEU A 395 -19.86 11.31 -2.98
CA LEU A 395 -20.81 11.09 -1.90
C LEU A 395 -21.92 12.13 -1.90
N VAL A 396 -23.15 11.65 -2.12
CA VAL A 396 -24.35 12.49 -2.06
C VAL A 396 -24.52 13.03 -0.63
N ARG A 397 -24.87 14.31 -0.50
CA ARG A 397 -25.03 15.01 0.78
C ARG A 397 -23.74 15.16 1.59
N PHE A 398 -22.59 14.93 0.98
CA PHE A 398 -21.31 15.37 1.49
C PHE A 398 -20.82 16.61 0.73
N GLN A 399 -19.72 17.21 1.16
CA GLN A 399 -19.14 18.32 0.44
C GLN A 399 -18.52 17.82 -0.87
N ALA A 400 -18.93 18.45 -1.98
CA ALA A 400 -18.60 18.01 -3.32
C ALA A 400 -17.09 17.98 -3.57
N GLY A 401 -16.61 16.89 -4.16
CA GLY A 401 -15.21 16.71 -4.55
C GLY A 401 -14.24 16.43 -3.40
N ILE A 402 -14.72 16.31 -2.15
CA ILE A 402 -13.88 15.73 -1.09
C ILE A 402 -13.74 14.24 -1.34
N THR A 403 -12.50 13.77 -1.47
CA THR A 403 -12.18 12.37 -1.67
C THR A 403 -11.75 11.70 -0.37
N MET A 404 -11.94 10.38 -0.29
CA MET A 404 -11.30 9.53 0.71
C MET A 404 -10.02 8.94 0.11
N GLU A 405 -8.86 9.45 0.52
CA GLU A 405 -7.57 8.84 0.18
C GLU A 405 -7.31 7.64 1.09
N ILE A 406 -7.60 6.45 0.58
CA ILE A 406 -7.49 5.19 1.30
C ILE A 406 -6.02 4.82 1.48
N SER A 407 -5.59 4.68 2.74
CA SER A 407 -4.23 4.26 3.11
C SER A 407 -4.16 2.80 3.54
N ARG A 408 -5.29 2.21 3.95
CA ARG A 408 -5.42 0.79 4.25
C ARG A 408 -6.83 0.33 3.93
N LEU A 409 -6.96 -0.86 3.34
CA LEU A 409 -8.25 -1.42 3.00
C LEU A 409 -8.24 -2.93 3.05
N ASP A 410 -9.18 -3.48 3.81
CA ASP A 410 -9.37 -4.92 3.92
C ASP A 410 -10.86 -5.24 4.04
N ALA A 411 -11.24 -6.46 3.69
CA ALA A 411 -12.61 -6.93 3.80
C ALA A 411 -12.69 -8.39 4.27
N TRP A 412 -13.73 -8.71 5.02
CA TRP A 412 -13.94 -10.01 5.63
C TRP A 412 -15.41 -10.42 5.61
N TYR A 413 -15.61 -11.73 5.68
CA TYR A 413 -16.84 -12.32 6.19
C TYR A 413 -16.86 -12.19 7.72
N SER A 414 -18.02 -11.81 8.27
CA SER A 414 -18.22 -11.76 9.72
C SER A 414 -19.49 -12.47 10.15
N SER A 415 -19.44 -13.09 11.32
CA SER A 415 -20.59 -13.74 11.94
C SER A 415 -21.57 -12.69 12.46
N LYS A 416 -22.79 -13.11 12.84
CA LYS A 416 -23.81 -12.22 13.42
C LYS A 416 -23.31 -11.46 14.66
N ASP A 417 -22.42 -12.07 15.45
CA ASP A 417 -21.84 -11.45 16.66
C ASP A 417 -20.72 -10.43 16.38
N GLY A 418 -20.27 -10.31 15.13
CA GLY A 418 -19.21 -9.40 14.71
C GLY A 418 -17.80 -10.00 14.75
N SER A 419 -17.66 -11.31 15.02
CA SER A 419 -16.37 -11.98 14.82
C SER A 419 -16.03 -12.12 13.33
N LEU A 420 -14.78 -11.81 12.98
CA LEU A 420 -14.27 -11.97 11.62
C LEU A 420 -13.95 -13.45 11.37
N GLU A 421 -14.42 -14.00 10.25
CA GLU A 421 -14.27 -15.41 9.90
C GLU A 421 -13.14 -15.62 8.88
N GLY A 422 -13.26 -14.98 7.70
CA GLY A 422 -12.30 -15.15 6.59
C GLY A 422 -12.29 -13.95 5.66
N PRO A 423 -11.25 -13.80 4.82
CA PRO A 423 -11.12 -12.64 3.95
C PRO A 423 -12.16 -12.65 2.82
N ALA A 424 -12.75 -11.49 2.54
CA ALA A 424 -13.70 -11.26 1.45
C ALA A 424 -13.00 -10.46 0.33
N THR A 425 -11.91 -11.01 -0.22
CA THR A 425 -11.04 -10.35 -1.22
C THR A 425 -11.77 -9.91 -2.49
N TYR A 426 -12.88 -10.57 -2.84
CA TYR A 426 -13.78 -10.19 -3.91
C TYR A 426 -14.25 -8.73 -3.81
N ILE A 427 -14.54 -8.24 -2.60
CA ILE A 427 -15.00 -6.86 -2.38
C ILE A 427 -13.91 -5.87 -2.76
N VAL A 428 -12.67 -6.15 -2.34
CA VAL A 428 -11.52 -5.28 -2.60
C VAL A 428 -11.15 -5.31 -4.08
N ARG A 429 -11.11 -6.50 -4.72
CA ARG A 429 -10.92 -6.63 -6.18
C ARG A 429 -11.98 -5.86 -6.96
N GLY A 430 -13.25 -6.00 -6.56
CA GLY A 430 -14.37 -5.28 -7.15
C GLY A 430 -14.27 -3.77 -6.98
N LEU A 431 -13.85 -3.28 -5.80
CA LEU A 431 -13.56 -1.85 -5.59
C LEU A 431 -12.46 -1.37 -6.54
N CYS A 432 -11.36 -2.11 -6.66
CA CYS A 432 -10.30 -1.79 -7.62
C CYS A 432 -10.86 -1.73 -9.05
N ARG A 433 -11.71 -2.68 -9.48
CA ARG A 433 -12.38 -2.61 -10.78
C ARG A 433 -13.25 -1.37 -10.94
N ARG A 434 -14.05 -1.02 -9.93
CA ARG A 434 -14.90 0.19 -9.91
C ARG A 434 -14.10 1.49 -10.00
N CYS A 435 -12.87 1.52 -9.52
CA CYS A 435 -12.02 2.71 -9.55
C CYS A 435 -11.13 2.73 -10.81
N CYS A 436 -10.44 1.64 -11.10
CA CYS A 436 -9.44 1.54 -12.16
C CYS A 436 -10.06 1.51 -13.56
N ILE A 437 -11.05 0.66 -13.82
CA ILE A 437 -11.56 0.44 -15.18
C ILE A 437 -12.24 1.69 -15.75
N PRO A 438 -13.14 2.38 -15.01
CA PRO A 438 -13.66 3.66 -15.45
C PRO A 438 -12.57 4.70 -15.72
N GLU A 439 -11.55 4.78 -14.87
CA GLU A 439 -10.45 5.72 -15.10
C GLU A 439 -9.62 5.38 -16.33
N VAL A 440 -9.32 4.10 -16.60
CA VAL A 440 -8.65 3.69 -17.84
C VAL A 440 -9.46 4.15 -19.06
N ILE A 441 -10.77 3.90 -19.08
CA ILE A 441 -11.64 4.30 -20.20
C ILE A 441 -11.70 5.82 -20.36
N LEU A 442 -11.88 6.57 -19.27
CA LEU A 442 -11.92 8.04 -19.31
C LEU A 442 -10.57 8.62 -19.76
N ARG A 443 -9.45 8.00 -19.39
CA ARG A 443 -8.11 8.36 -19.84
C ARG A 443 -7.90 8.08 -21.33
N CYS A 444 -8.43 6.96 -21.84
CA CYS A 444 -8.46 6.69 -23.28
C CYS A 444 -9.23 7.75 -24.04
N MET A 445 -10.40 8.17 -23.53
CA MET A 445 -11.19 9.24 -24.13
C MET A 445 -10.43 10.57 -24.14
N GLN A 446 -9.59 10.85 -23.14
CA GLN A 446 -8.71 12.03 -23.16
C GLN A 446 -7.59 11.94 -24.19
N SER A 447 -6.95 10.77 -24.32
CA SER A 447 -5.80 10.60 -25.23
C SER A 447 -6.20 10.34 -26.68
N GLY A 448 -7.42 9.84 -26.91
CA GLY A 448 -7.87 9.34 -28.20
C GLY A 448 -8.31 10.42 -29.18
N ASN A 449 -8.34 10.05 -30.47
CA ASN A 449 -8.92 10.91 -31.49
C ASN A 449 -10.46 10.95 -31.28
N PRO A 450 -11.12 12.12 -31.18
CA PRO A 450 -12.43 12.24 -30.53
C PRO A 450 -13.61 11.51 -31.17
N HIS A 451 -13.46 10.95 -32.37
CA HIS A 451 -14.59 10.40 -33.12
C HIS A 451 -14.59 8.87 -33.18
N GLU A 452 -13.54 8.23 -33.71
CA GLU A 452 -13.54 6.77 -33.88
C GLU A 452 -13.29 6.01 -32.57
N SER A 453 -12.35 6.48 -31.74
CA SER A 453 -11.99 5.78 -30.50
C SER A 453 -13.00 5.95 -29.37
N HIS A 454 -13.80 7.02 -29.40
CA HIS A 454 -14.82 7.27 -28.37
C HIS A 454 -16.02 6.36 -28.57
N ASP A 455 -16.48 6.19 -29.81
CA ASP A 455 -17.61 5.30 -30.13
C ASP A 455 -17.30 3.84 -29.71
N GLU A 456 -16.10 3.34 -30.02
CA GLU A 456 -15.67 1.99 -29.61
C GLU A 456 -15.65 1.81 -28.08
N LEU A 457 -15.21 2.83 -27.32
CA LEU A 457 -15.19 2.78 -25.86
C LEU A 457 -16.60 2.85 -25.26
N ILE A 458 -17.49 3.67 -25.85
CA ILE A 458 -18.90 3.76 -25.43
C ILE A 458 -19.59 2.42 -25.68
N GLU A 459 -19.40 1.82 -26.85
CA GLU A 459 -19.91 0.48 -27.16
C GLU A 459 -19.37 -0.55 -26.16
N LEU A 460 -18.08 -0.49 -25.82
CA LEU A 460 -17.46 -1.39 -24.86
C LEU A 460 -18.08 -1.28 -23.45
N VAL A 461 -18.40 -0.06 -23.00
CA VAL A 461 -19.08 0.18 -21.72
C VAL A 461 -20.53 -0.31 -21.76
N ALA A 462 -21.21 -0.13 -22.89
CA ALA A 462 -22.62 -0.50 -23.05
C ALA A 462 -22.85 -2.00 -23.28
N LEU A 463 -21.83 -2.76 -23.67
CA LEU A 463 -21.90 -4.21 -23.88
C LEU A 463 -22.20 -4.93 -22.54
N PRO A 464 -23.35 -5.62 -22.40
CA PRO A 464 -23.70 -6.31 -21.15
C PRO A 464 -22.67 -7.39 -20.75
N GLU A 465 -22.03 -8.01 -21.74
CA GLU A 465 -21.05 -9.08 -21.57
C GLU A 465 -19.78 -8.64 -20.83
N THR A 466 -19.42 -7.35 -20.89
CA THR A 466 -18.25 -6.82 -20.19
C THR A 466 -18.54 -6.49 -18.72
N GLY A 467 -19.81 -6.26 -18.38
CA GLY A 467 -20.25 -5.79 -17.07
C GLY A 467 -19.75 -4.38 -16.72
N PHE A 468 -19.10 -3.67 -17.63
CA PHE A 468 -18.43 -2.39 -17.32
C PHE A 468 -19.40 -1.31 -16.92
N LEU A 469 -20.61 -1.25 -17.49
CA LEU A 469 -21.63 -0.27 -17.11
C LEU A 469 -21.86 -0.21 -15.59
N HIS A 470 -21.80 -1.35 -14.90
CA HIS A 470 -22.01 -1.44 -13.46
C HIS A 470 -20.86 -0.86 -12.62
N LEU A 471 -19.66 -0.67 -13.22
CA LEU A 471 -18.48 -0.14 -12.54
C LEU A 471 -18.47 1.39 -12.49
N PHE A 472 -19.18 2.04 -13.40
CA PHE A 472 -19.24 3.50 -13.49
C PHE A 472 -20.20 4.10 -12.47
N SER A 473 -19.83 5.27 -11.95
CA SER A 473 -20.79 6.11 -11.22
C SER A 473 -21.73 6.81 -12.19
N GLN A 474 -22.89 7.26 -11.68
CA GLN A 474 -23.80 8.10 -12.45
C GLN A 474 -23.15 9.40 -12.93
N GLN A 475 -22.21 9.95 -12.16
CA GLN A 475 -21.48 11.17 -12.57
C GLN A 475 -20.54 10.87 -13.73
N GLN A 476 -19.79 9.76 -13.66
CA GLN A 476 -18.89 9.37 -14.75
C GLN A 476 -19.66 9.04 -16.04
N LEU A 477 -20.84 8.41 -15.95
CA LEU A 477 -21.70 8.15 -17.11
C LEU A 477 -22.31 9.39 -17.75
N GLN A 478 -22.33 10.54 -17.06
CA GLN A 478 -22.77 11.81 -17.64
C GLN A 478 -21.65 12.54 -18.38
N VAL A 479 -20.40 12.15 -18.12
CA VAL A 479 -19.20 12.71 -18.76
C VAL A 479 -18.88 11.97 -20.06
N ILE A 480 -19.19 10.67 -20.11
CA ILE A 480 -19.25 9.85 -21.32
C ILE A 480 -20.45 10.26 -22.14
#